data_AF-A0A1F7ISI4-F1
#
_entry.id   AF-A0A1F7ISI4-F1
#
_cell.length_a   1.000
_cell.length_b   1.000
_cell.length_c   1.000
_cell.angle_alpha   90.00
_cell.angle_beta   90.00
_cell.angle_gamma   90.00
#
_symmetry.space_group_name_H-M   'P 1'
#
loop_
_entity.id
_entity.type
_entity.pdbx_description
1 polymer ?
#
loop_
_entity_poly.entity_id
_entity_poly.type
_entity_poly.pdbx_seq_one_letter_code
_entity_poly.pdbx_strand_id
1 'polypeptide(L)'
;MINITRTTEVQKKTNFFRTLQKNPFYKNLKNLKFRVIFFAFLFLLVIIITFSKYKFLAKDNKLDDASIKVNQTNASISKKPENSKNVGSNQSGNILKNPTATPKITIKITNTIAPTKRTSNPPVMNISFPSENQSITLTSSQQFCVVDTPAGGDQNGLQRRQNINNSGWSEYASITTLCFTPNEGQNSMILQYKNNSGDESTQYNRNFTFHKQQPITVTLNGRLYSDDNCNGSWDSGEGNVNGSSTVNIFKMPEFYILGTVQSGNDGTFNSFSYNHTINDGESISLQAVPVSPEGYKGNPNYSSQTVTLNKDSNNYLVNIPQVPNSNVSACQF
;
A
#
# COMPACT_ATOMS: atom_id res chain seq x y z
N MET A 1 26.98 33.94 -17.64
CA MET A 1 27.09 32.87 -18.67
C MET A 1 28.00 31.79 -18.11
N ILE A 2 27.46 30.66 -17.68
CA ILE A 2 28.22 29.50 -17.21
C ILE A 2 27.70 28.30 -17.98
N ASN A 3 28.53 27.79 -18.88
CA ASN A 3 28.30 26.54 -19.62
C ASN A 3 28.77 25.39 -18.72
N ILE A 4 27.89 24.46 -18.38
CA ILE A 4 28.24 23.20 -17.71
C ILE A 4 28.04 22.04 -18.68
N THR A 5 29.14 21.36 -18.92
CA THR A 5 29.40 20.23 -19.81
C THR A 5 28.52 19.01 -19.48
N ARG A 6 27.67 18.58 -20.42
CA ARG A 6 26.81 17.39 -20.30
C ARG A 6 27.03 16.45 -21.48
N THR A 7 28.23 15.89 -21.60
CA THR A 7 28.62 15.10 -22.80
C THR A 7 29.29 13.75 -22.53
N THR A 8 29.23 13.20 -21.31
CA THR A 8 29.98 11.97 -20.97
C THR A 8 29.13 10.71 -20.70
N GLU A 9 27.82 10.81 -20.46
CA GLU A 9 26.98 9.62 -20.18
C GLU A 9 26.44 8.92 -21.44
N VAL A 10 26.10 9.67 -22.49
CA VAL A 10 25.46 9.12 -23.69
C VAL A 10 26.42 8.23 -24.48
N GLN A 11 27.72 8.58 -24.53
CA GLN A 11 28.74 7.76 -25.18
C GLN A 11 29.06 6.45 -24.43
N LYS A 12 28.89 6.40 -23.09
CA LYS A 12 29.12 5.16 -22.33
C LYS A 12 28.03 4.11 -22.57
N LYS A 13 26.76 4.52 -22.72
CA LYS A 13 25.65 3.59 -22.97
C LYS A 13 25.70 2.97 -24.37
N THR A 14 26.11 3.72 -25.39
CA THR A 14 26.21 3.21 -26.77
C THR A 14 27.29 2.14 -26.95
N ASN A 15 28.39 2.23 -26.19
CA ASN A 15 29.46 1.23 -26.23
C ASN A 15 29.10 -0.08 -25.52
N PHE A 16 28.24 -0.06 -24.50
CA PHE A 16 27.79 -1.27 -23.81
C PHE A 16 26.96 -2.19 -24.73
N PHE A 17 25.99 -1.64 -25.46
CA PHE A 17 25.13 -2.43 -26.35
C PHE A 17 25.86 -3.02 -27.56
N ARG A 18 26.85 -2.30 -28.12
CA ARG A 18 27.73 -2.84 -29.17
C ARG A 18 28.59 -4.01 -28.69
N THR A 19 28.91 -4.05 -27.39
CA THR A 19 29.72 -5.13 -26.80
C THR A 19 28.88 -6.38 -26.54
N LEU A 20 27.62 -6.24 -26.14
CA LEU A 20 26.69 -7.37 -25.96
C LEU A 20 26.35 -8.09 -27.28
N GLN A 21 26.22 -7.37 -28.39
CA GLN A 21 25.96 -7.98 -29.70
C GLN A 21 27.11 -8.86 -30.23
N LYS A 22 28.33 -8.66 -29.74
CA LYS A 22 29.51 -9.44 -30.13
C LYS A 22 29.72 -10.69 -29.26
N ASN A 23 28.89 -10.91 -28.23
CA ASN A 23 29.02 -12.07 -27.36
C ASN A 23 28.51 -13.33 -28.11
N PRO A 24 29.31 -14.40 -28.25
CA PRO A 24 28.91 -15.64 -28.91
C PRO A 24 27.64 -16.26 -28.31
N PHE A 25 27.36 -15.99 -27.04
CA PHE A 25 26.12 -16.40 -26.37
C PHE A 25 24.86 -15.78 -27.02
N TYR A 26 24.92 -14.51 -27.42
CA TYR A 26 23.80 -13.80 -28.05
C TYR A 26 23.56 -14.27 -29.49
N LYS A 27 24.62 -14.74 -30.18
CA LYS A 27 24.53 -15.33 -31.52
C LYS A 27 23.80 -16.68 -31.49
N ASN A 28 23.96 -17.47 -30.42
CA ASN A 28 23.27 -18.75 -30.23
C ASN A 28 21.78 -18.58 -29.84
N LEU A 29 21.39 -17.46 -29.22
CA LEU A 29 19.99 -17.13 -28.88
C LEU A 29 19.08 -16.84 -30.10
N LYS A 30 19.66 -16.65 -31.29
CA LYS A 30 18.90 -16.57 -32.55
C LYS A 30 18.51 -17.94 -33.13
N ASN A 31 19.13 -19.03 -32.64
CA ASN A 31 18.81 -20.36 -33.12
C ASN A 31 17.53 -20.87 -32.43
N LEU A 32 16.49 -21.18 -33.21
CA LEU A 32 15.17 -21.59 -32.72
C LEU A 32 15.25 -22.77 -31.72
N LYS A 33 16.17 -23.72 -31.97
CA LYS A 33 16.41 -24.87 -31.09
C LYS A 33 16.94 -24.45 -29.71
N PHE A 34 17.78 -23.41 -29.65
CA PHE A 34 18.34 -22.92 -28.39
C PHE A 34 17.32 -22.10 -27.59
N ARG A 35 16.42 -21.37 -28.28
CA ARG A 35 15.30 -20.66 -27.63
C ARG A 35 14.38 -21.61 -26.88
N VAL A 36 13.98 -22.71 -27.51
CA VAL A 36 13.08 -23.71 -26.89
C VAL A 36 13.73 -24.33 -25.65
N ILE A 37 15.02 -24.69 -25.72
CA ILE A 37 15.76 -25.26 -24.58
C ILE A 37 15.91 -24.24 -23.45
N PHE A 38 16.22 -22.99 -23.77
CA PHE A 38 16.39 -21.92 -22.78
C PHE A 38 15.07 -21.59 -22.05
N PHE A 39 13.96 -21.50 -22.77
CA PHE A 39 12.65 -21.26 -22.16
C PHE A 39 12.16 -22.48 -21.35
N ALA A 40 12.44 -23.71 -21.80
CA ALA A 40 12.14 -24.91 -21.02
C ALA A 40 12.92 -24.94 -19.69
N PHE A 41 14.18 -24.51 -19.69
CA PHE A 41 15.00 -24.42 -18.48
C PHE A 41 14.50 -23.33 -17.51
N LEU A 42 14.09 -22.18 -18.04
CA LEU A 42 13.52 -21.08 -17.25
C LEU A 42 12.18 -21.49 -16.61
N PHE A 43 11.34 -22.21 -17.36
CA PHE A 43 10.08 -22.74 -16.85
C PHE A 43 10.31 -23.77 -15.74
N LEU A 44 11.30 -24.65 -15.89
CA LEU A 44 11.70 -25.61 -14.85
C LEU A 44 12.18 -24.88 -13.57
N LEU A 45 12.94 -23.80 -13.72
CA LEU A 45 13.44 -23.00 -12.59
C LEU A 45 12.27 -22.35 -11.81
N VAL A 46 11.26 -21.82 -12.52
CA VAL A 46 10.05 -21.24 -11.91
C VAL A 46 9.24 -22.31 -11.17
N ILE A 47 9.14 -23.53 -11.71
CA ILE A 47 8.49 -24.65 -11.02
C ILE A 47 9.23 -25.02 -9.73
N ILE A 48 10.57 -25.08 -9.77
CA ILE A 48 11.37 -25.39 -8.57
C ILE A 48 11.22 -24.31 -7.49
N ILE A 49 11.18 -23.03 -7.87
CA ILE A 49 10.98 -21.90 -6.94
C ILE A 49 9.57 -21.90 -6.34
N THR A 50 8.56 -22.26 -7.11
CA THR A 50 7.17 -22.34 -6.61
C THR A 50 6.98 -23.55 -5.69
N PHE A 51 7.61 -24.69 -5.98
CA PHE A 51 7.54 -25.89 -5.14
C PHE A 51 8.26 -25.72 -3.80
N SER A 52 9.37 -24.98 -3.76
CA SER A 52 10.08 -24.67 -2.51
C SER A 52 9.28 -23.74 -1.59
N LYS A 53 8.54 -22.77 -2.14
CA LYS A 53 7.59 -21.94 -1.39
C LYS A 53 6.43 -22.75 -0.81
N TYR A 54 5.88 -23.71 -1.57
CA TYR A 54 4.79 -24.57 -1.10
C TYR A 54 5.21 -25.51 0.05
N LYS A 55 6.43 -26.05 0.03
CA LYS A 55 6.95 -26.86 1.15
C LYS A 55 7.22 -26.05 2.41
N PHE A 56 7.49 -24.76 2.30
CA PHE A 56 7.67 -23.87 3.46
C PHE A 56 6.32 -23.56 4.14
N LEU A 57 5.27 -23.27 3.37
CA LEU A 57 3.92 -23.01 3.88
C LEU A 57 3.22 -24.22 4.52
N ALA A 58 3.61 -25.44 4.16
CA ALA A 58 3.04 -26.66 4.75
C ALA A 58 3.64 -27.03 6.12
N LYS A 59 4.74 -26.37 6.54
CA LYS A 59 5.45 -26.70 7.79
C LYS A 59 4.93 -25.93 9.01
N ASP A 60 4.19 -24.84 8.81
CA ASP A 60 3.68 -23.98 9.89
C ASP A 60 2.28 -24.36 10.39
N ASN A 61 1.62 -25.37 9.80
CA ASN A 61 0.27 -25.81 10.18
C ASN A 61 0.24 -27.14 10.94
N LYS A 62 1.35 -27.55 11.59
CA LYS A 62 1.38 -28.84 12.31
C LYS A 62 2.31 -28.87 13.52
N LEU A 63 1.95 -28.15 14.59
CA LEU A 63 2.38 -28.25 16.01
C LEU A 63 1.71 -27.02 16.69
N ASP A 64 0.73 -27.10 17.60
CA ASP A 64 0.70 -27.87 18.84
C ASP A 64 -0.75 -28.25 19.23
N ASP A 65 -1.03 -29.55 19.26
CA ASP A 65 -2.19 -30.14 19.95
C ASP A 65 -1.67 -31.37 20.73
N ALA A 66 -0.91 -31.14 21.80
CA ALA A 66 -0.43 -32.19 22.72
C ALA A 66 0.16 -31.64 24.02
N SER A 67 -0.68 -31.16 24.95
CA SER A 67 -0.55 -31.32 26.42
C SER A 67 -1.66 -30.50 27.07
N ILE A 68 -2.68 -31.07 27.71
CA ILE A 68 -2.61 -31.67 29.05
C ILE A 68 -3.78 -32.67 29.19
N LYS A 69 -3.46 -33.93 29.49
CA LYS A 69 -4.40 -34.88 30.12
C LYS A 69 -4.29 -34.76 31.65
N VAL A 70 -5.36 -35.19 32.33
CA VAL A 70 -5.49 -35.57 33.76
C VAL A 70 -5.97 -34.38 34.64
N ASN A 71 -7.14 -34.37 35.30
CA ASN A 71 -8.02 -35.44 35.78
C ASN A 71 -9.50 -35.01 35.83
N GLN A 72 -10.38 -35.93 35.42
CA GLN A 72 -11.79 -35.94 35.81
C GLN A 72 -11.91 -36.42 37.26
N THR A 73 -12.72 -35.72 38.06
CA THR A 73 -13.65 -36.37 39.00
C THR A 73 -14.81 -35.43 39.33
N ASN A 74 -16.00 -35.85 38.89
CA ASN A 74 -17.33 -35.71 39.51
C ASN A 74 -17.77 -34.34 40.04
N ALA A 75 -18.79 -33.74 39.40
CA ALA A 75 -20.17 -33.86 39.88
C ALA A 75 -21.13 -33.09 38.95
N SER A 76 -22.09 -33.85 38.43
CA SER A 76 -23.35 -33.46 37.82
C SER A 76 -24.14 -32.41 38.62
N ILE A 77 -24.85 -31.50 37.94
CA ILE A 77 -26.33 -31.45 37.86
C ILE A 77 -26.81 -30.29 36.95
N SER A 78 -27.52 -30.72 35.91
CA SER A 78 -28.68 -30.17 35.19
C SER A 78 -29.19 -28.73 35.44
N LYS A 79 -29.20 -27.98 34.32
CA LYS A 79 -30.28 -27.16 33.68
C LYS A 79 -31.37 -26.43 34.50
N LYS A 80 -31.44 -25.13 34.13
CA LYS A 80 -32.59 -24.26 33.74
C LYS A 80 -33.41 -23.50 34.81
N PRO A 81 -33.95 -22.31 34.40
CA PRO A 81 -34.29 -21.18 35.26
C PRO A 81 -35.81 -21.05 35.50
N GLU A 82 -36.24 -20.20 36.44
CA GLU A 82 -37.41 -19.35 36.24
C GLU A 82 -37.58 -18.22 37.27
N ASN A 83 -38.17 -17.14 36.79
CA ASN A 83 -38.64 -15.94 37.48
C ASN A 83 -39.72 -16.24 38.53
N SER A 84 -39.79 -15.41 39.58
CA SER A 84 -41.08 -14.89 40.05
C SER A 84 -40.89 -13.64 40.91
N LYS A 85 -41.67 -12.60 40.60
CA LYS A 85 -41.94 -11.44 41.45
C LYS A 85 -43.27 -11.65 42.18
N ASN A 86 -43.33 -11.01 43.36
CA ASN A 86 -44.47 -10.32 43.98
C ASN A 86 -45.36 -11.00 45.05
N VAL A 87 -45.76 -10.10 45.96
CA VAL A 87 -46.83 -10.13 46.99
C VAL A 87 -46.44 -10.84 48.29
N GLY A 88 -46.55 -10.30 49.51
CA GLY A 88 -47.23 -9.12 50.06
C GLY A 88 -47.89 -9.50 51.40
N SER A 89 -47.45 -8.86 52.50
CA SER A 89 -48.13 -8.62 53.80
C SER A 89 -48.85 -9.77 54.55
N ASN A 90 -48.56 -10.02 55.84
CA ASN A 90 -49.07 -9.27 56.99
C ASN A 90 -48.65 -9.84 58.36
N GLN A 91 -48.58 -8.90 59.30
CA GLN A 91 -48.34 -8.86 60.77
C GLN A 91 -48.73 -10.05 61.67
N SER A 92 -47.97 -10.25 62.76
CA SER A 92 -48.37 -9.90 64.16
C SER A 92 -47.62 -10.72 65.22
N GLY A 93 -47.25 -10.10 66.35
CA GLY A 93 -46.91 -10.81 67.61
C GLY A 93 -45.72 -10.23 68.38
N ASN A 94 -45.94 -9.88 69.64
CA ASN A 94 -45.20 -8.89 70.43
C ASN A 94 -44.61 -9.53 71.73
N ILE A 95 -43.52 -8.94 72.26
CA ILE A 95 -43.09 -8.84 73.69
C ILE A 95 -42.33 -10.01 74.40
N LEU A 96 -41.01 -9.75 74.60
CA LEU A 96 -40.21 -9.64 75.85
C LEU A 96 -40.16 -10.80 76.91
N LYS A 97 -38.98 -11.42 77.09
CA LYS A 97 -38.06 -11.35 78.28
C LYS A 97 -37.02 -12.51 78.28
N ASN A 98 -35.76 -12.14 78.52
CA ASN A 98 -34.55 -12.96 78.75
C ASN A 98 -34.56 -13.56 80.19
N PRO A 99 -33.56 -14.32 80.70
CA PRO A 99 -32.42 -15.04 80.08
C PRO A 99 -32.23 -16.49 80.62
N THR A 100 -31.27 -17.26 80.09
CA THR A 100 -30.24 -18.01 80.86
C THR A 100 -29.18 -18.60 79.91
N ALA A 101 -27.93 -18.48 80.31
CA ALA A 101 -26.71 -18.53 79.49
C ALA A 101 -26.21 -19.93 79.10
N THR A 102 -25.50 -20.00 77.98
CA THR A 102 -24.53 -21.08 77.65
C THR A 102 -23.31 -20.43 76.99
N PRO A 103 -22.07 -20.74 77.41
CA PRO A 103 -20.90 -19.95 77.05
C PRO A 103 -20.49 -20.15 75.58
N LYS A 104 -20.43 -19.05 74.83
CA LYS A 104 -19.93 -19.00 73.45
C LYS A 104 -18.42 -18.79 73.47
N ILE A 105 -17.65 -19.83 73.20
CA ILE A 105 -16.21 -19.72 72.93
C ILE A 105 -16.05 -18.86 71.68
N THR A 106 -15.56 -17.63 71.85
CA THR A 106 -15.22 -16.73 70.75
C THR A 106 -13.72 -16.83 70.52
N ILE A 107 -13.31 -17.56 69.48
CA ILE A 107 -11.93 -17.50 68.97
C ILE A 107 -11.81 -16.17 68.24
N LYS A 108 -11.13 -15.21 68.86
CA LYS A 108 -10.77 -13.94 68.23
C LYS A 108 -9.53 -14.18 67.37
N ILE A 109 -9.71 -14.58 66.11
CA ILE A 109 -8.62 -14.55 65.13
C ILE A 109 -8.49 -13.12 64.64
N THR A 110 -7.76 -12.29 65.37
CA THR A 110 -7.35 -10.98 64.87
C THR A 110 -5.98 -11.13 64.20
N ASN A 111 -5.96 -11.71 63.00
CA ASN A 111 -4.84 -11.52 62.09
C ASN A 111 -5.24 -10.45 61.07
N THR A 112 -5.17 -9.19 61.48
CA THR A 112 -5.11 -8.08 60.53
C THR A 112 -3.72 -8.15 59.89
N ILE A 113 -3.59 -8.92 58.82
CA ILE A 113 -2.41 -8.84 57.95
C ILE A 113 -2.40 -7.40 57.42
N ALA A 114 -1.38 -6.64 57.82
CA ALA A 114 -1.18 -5.29 57.30
C ALA A 114 -1.16 -5.37 55.76
N PRO A 115 -1.88 -4.47 55.04
CA PRO A 115 -1.89 -4.51 53.59
C PRO A 115 -0.45 -4.39 53.09
N THR A 116 0.04 -5.46 52.44
CA THR A 116 1.33 -5.46 51.79
C THR A 116 1.32 -4.34 50.76
N LYS A 117 2.17 -3.32 50.97
CA LYS A 117 2.29 -2.19 50.06
C LYS A 117 2.59 -2.73 48.66
N ARG A 118 1.65 -2.56 47.73
CA ARG A 118 1.78 -3.00 46.35
C ARG A 118 3.00 -2.32 45.72
N THR A 119 3.93 -3.11 45.17
CA THR A 119 5.05 -2.60 44.37
C THR A 119 4.50 -2.17 43.00
N SER A 120 4.74 -0.92 42.60
CA SER A 120 4.31 -0.41 41.29
C SER A 120 5.03 -1.18 40.18
N ASN A 121 4.29 -1.63 39.16
CA ASN A 121 4.83 -2.32 38.01
C ASN A 121 4.14 -1.80 36.73
N PRO A 122 4.47 -0.57 36.30
CA PRO A 122 3.83 0.04 35.13
C PRO A 122 4.01 -0.80 33.86
N PRO A 123 3.07 -0.74 32.91
CA PRO A 123 3.23 -1.39 31.60
C PRO A 123 4.37 -0.73 30.82
N VAL A 124 5.13 -1.55 30.11
CA VAL A 124 6.16 -1.11 29.16
C VAL A 124 5.73 -1.52 27.75
N MET A 125 5.70 -0.55 26.84
CA MET A 125 5.29 -0.72 25.45
C MET A 125 6.44 -0.38 24.49
N ASN A 126 6.38 -0.94 23.29
CA ASN A 126 7.19 -0.57 22.15
C ASN A 126 6.30 -0.02 21.04
N ILE A 127 6.63 1.15 20.50
CA ILE A 127 5.92 1.76 19.35
C ILE A 127 6.80 1.58 18.11
N SER A 128 6.46 0.61 17.27
CA SER A 128 7.21 0.28 16.05
C SER A 128 6.80 1.13 14.85
N PHE A 129 5.62 1.73 14.87
CA PHE A 129 5.18 2.68 13.84
C PHE A 129 4.23 3.75 14.42
N PRO A 130 4.42 5.03 14.10
CA PRO A 130 5.57 5.59 13.37
C PRO A 130 6.86 5.50 14.20
N SER A 131 8.01 5.40 13.52
CA SER A 131 9.31 5.59 14.15
C SER A 131 9.61 7.09 14.36
N GLU A 132 10.48 7.41 15.32
CA GLU A 132 10.89 8.80 15.56
C GLU A 132 11.55 9.41 14.31
N ASN A 133 11.12 10.61 13.93
CA ASN A 133 11.53 11.36 12.75
C ASN A 133 11.30 10.65 11.40
N GLN A 134 10.39 9.67 11.35
CA GLN A 134 10.06 8.99 10.11
C GLN A 134 9.32 9.92 9.13
N SER A 135 9.65 9.84 7.83
CA SER A 135 8.81 10.38 6.76
C SER A 135 7.88 9.30 6.24
N ILE A 136 6.59 9.60 6.19
CA ILE A 136 5.52 8.64 5.91
C ILE A 136 4.68 9.17 4.77
N THR A 137 4.58 8.39 3.71
CA THR A 137 3.74 8.71 2.55
C THR A 137 2.67 7.64 2.41
N LEU A 138 1.42 8.06 2.37
CA LEU A 138 0.27 7.15 2.18
C LEU A 138 -0.60 7.64 1.03
N THR A 139 -1.03 6.70 0.17
CA THR A 139 -2.03 6.95 -0.87
C THR A 139 -3.40 7.29 -0.27
N SER A 140 -4.30 7.89 -1.06
CA SER A 140 -5.68 8.23 -0.67
C SER A 140 -6.43 7.08 0.01
N SER A 141 -6.26 5.85 -0.46
CA SER A 141 -6.90 4.64 0.08
C SER A 141 -6.33 4.09 1.38
N GLN A 142 -5.14 4.51 1.80
CA GLN A 142 -4.48 3.98 3.01
C GLN A 142 -4.83 4.79 4.27
N GLN A 143 -4.98 4.10 5.39
CA GLN A 143 -5.18 4.71 6.72
C GLN A 143 -3.89 4.64 7.53
N PHE A 144 -3.60 5.72 8.26
CA PHE A 144 -2.51 5.72 9.23
C PHE A 144 -2.99 5.07 10.53
N CYS A 145 -2.26 4.04 10.97
CA CYS A 145 -2.52 3.36 12.23
C CYS A 145 -1.22 3.13 12.99
N VAL A 146 -1.22 3.42 14.28
CA VAL A 146 -0.09 3.17 15.17
C VAL A 146 0.08 1.66 15.36
N VAL A 147 1.33 1.21 15.36
CA VAL A 147 1.69 -0.15 15.73
C VAL A 147 2.46 -0.11 17.04
N ASP A 148 1.80 -0.55 18.11
CA ASP A 148 2.34 -0.68 19.45
C ASP A 148 2.21 -2.12 19.97
N THR A 149 3.19 -2.56 20.76
CA THR A 149 3.24 -3.93 21.29
C THR A 149 3.75 -3.94 22.73
N PRO A 150 3.26 -4.85 23.59
CA PRO A 150 3.81 -5.04 24.93
C PRO A 150 5.29 -5.42 24.89
N ALA A 151 6.08 -4.81 25.78
CA ALA A 151 7.52 -5.03 25.89
C ALA A 151 7.98 -5.40 27.32
N GLY A 152 7.10 -5.30 28.32
CA GLY A 152 7.40 -5.68 29.71
C GLY A 152 6.41 -5.07 30.71
N GLY A 153 6.63 -5.29 32.01
CA GLY A 153 5.75 -4.77 33.07
C GLY A 153 4.40 -5.50 33.20
N ASP A 154 3.50 -4.98 34.03
CA ASP A 154 2.14 -5.53 34.19
C ASP A 154 1.20 -4.97 33.12
N GLN A 155 0.72 -5.86 32.26
CA GLN A 155 -0.14 -5.56 31.11
C GLN A 155 -1.62 -5.86 31.38
N ASN A 156 -1.98 -6.30 32.59
CA ASN A 156 -3.36 -6.66 32.91
C ASN A 156 -4.28 -5.43 32.86
N GLY A 157 -5.36 -5.53 32.08
CA GLY A 157 -6.32 -4.45 31.86
C GLY A 157 -5.69 -3.20 31.24
N LEU A 158 -4.77 -3.39 30.30
CA LEU A 158 -4.06 -2.30 29.63
C LEU A 158 -5.01 -1.29 28.99
N GLN A 159 -4.81 -0.03 29.36
CA GLN A 159 -5.46 1.14 28.78
C GLN A 159 -4.42 2.05 28.13
N ARG A 160 -4.83 2.82 27.12
CA ARG A 160 -4.03 3.84 26.45
C ARG A 160 -4.76 5.18 26.46
N ARG A 161 -3.99 6.26 26.61
CA ARG A 161 -4.40 7.62 26.25
C ARG A 161 -3.39 8.22 25.27
N GLN A 162 -3.82 9.22 24.52
CA GLN A 162 -3.00 9.87 23.52
C GLN A 162 -3.18 11.39 23.53
N ASN A 163 -2.14 12.10 23.11
CA ASN A 163 -2.18 13.50 22.74
C ASN A 163 -1.50 13.65 21.38
N ILE A 164 -2.28 13.98 20.36
CA ILE A 164 -1.81 14.09 18.97
C ILE A 164 -1.83 15.57 18.59
N ASN A 165 -0.72 16.07 18.06
CA ASN A 165 -0.54 17.45 17.60
C ASN A 165 -0.96 18.49 18.66
N ASN A 166 -0.66 18.22 19.93
CA ASN A 166 -1.02 19.05 21.08
C ASN A 166 -2.53 19.37 21.19
N SER A 167 -3.40 18.47 20.71
CA SER A 167 -4.86 18.64 20.78
C SER A 167 -5.43 18.40 22.19
N GLY A 168 -4.59 18.04 23.15
CA GLY A 168 -4.98 17.66 24.50
C GLY A 168 -4.97 16.15 24.69
N TRP A 169 -4.99 15.72 25.95
CA TRP A 169 -5.01 14.30 26.30
C TRP A 169 -6.41 13.72 26.17
N SER A 170 -6.51 12.56 25.53
CA SER A 170 -7.70 11.72 25.63
C SER A 170 -7.84 11.12 27.03
N GLU A 171 -9.06 10.66 27.34
CA GLU A 171 -9.30 9.72 28.43
C GLU A 171 -8.51 8.41 28.21
N TYR A 172 -8.27 7.67 29.30
CA TYR A 172 -7.76 6.30 29.19
C TYR A 172 -8.86 5.37 28.71
N ALA A 173 -8.59 4.64 27.63
CA ALA A 173 -9.48 3.64 27.07
C ALA A 173 -8.76 2.30 26.88
N SER A 174 -9.51 1.20 26.83
CA SER A 174 -8.96 -0.13 26.50
C SER A 174 -8.20 -0.09 25.17
N ILE A 175 -7.10 -0.84 25.08
CA ILE A 175 -6.25 -0.81 23.89
C ILE A 175 -6.98 -1.39 22.66
N THR A 176 -7.06 -0.60 21.60
CA THR A 176 -7.48 -0.99 20.25
C THR A 176 -6.47 -0.45 19.24
N THR A 177 -6.56 -0.81 17.96
CA THR A 177 -5.70 -0.16 16.95
C THR A 177 -6.01 1.33 16.89
N LEU A 178 -5.02 2.18 17.14
CA LEU A 178 -5.18 3.64 17.04
C LEU A 178 -4.95 4.06 15.60
N CYS A 179 -6.03 4.40 14.91
CA CYS A 179 -5.96 4.99 13.58
C CYS A 179 -6.52 6.41 13.59
N PHE A 180 -5.87 7.31 12.87
CA PHE A 180 -6.29 8.71 12.74
C PHE A 180 -5.80 9.30 11.42
N THR A 181 -6.23 10.51 11.10
CA THR A 181 -5.71 11.27 9.94
C THR A 181 -4.67 12.25 10.44
N PRO A 182 -3.36 12.03 10.18
CA PRO A 182 -2.34 13.00 10.51
C PRO A 182 -2.50 14.27 9.67
N ASN A 183 -1.98 15.39 10.18
CA ASN A 183 -1.88 16.62 9.41
C ASN A 183 -0.84 16.44 8.31
N GLU A 184 -1.00 17.15 7.19
CA GLU A 184 0.04 17.24 6.17
C GLU A 184 1.30 17.92 6.76
N GLY A 185 2.48 17.35 6.50
CA GLY A 185 3.74 17.84 7.07
C GLY A 185 4.04 17.28 8.47
N GLN A 186 4.56 18.12 9.37
CA GLN A 186 5.06 17.68 10.67
C GLN A 186 3.92 17.34 11.65
N ASN A 187 4.04 16.20 12.32
CA ASN A 187 3.11 15.72 13.35
C ASN A 187 3.87 15.33 14.62
N SER A 188 3.21 15.45 15.76
CA SER A 188 3.63 14.92 17.05
C SER A 188 2.57 14.03 17.65
N MET A 189 2.99 12.96 18.32
CA MET A 189 2.11 12.04 19.02
C MET A 189 2.76 11.65 20.34
N ILE A 190 1.99 11.73 21.41
CA ILE A 190 2.40 11.26 22.74
C ILE A 190 1.41 10.18 23.17
N LEU A 191 1.93 9.01 23.51
CA LEU A 191 1.15 7.89 24.03
C LEU A 191 1.55 7.61 25.47
N GLN A 192 0.56 7.23 26.29
CA GLN A 192 0.81 6.74 27.64
C GLN A 192 -0.16 5.62 27.97
N TYR A 193 0.32 4.65 28.74
CA TYR A 193 -0.40 3.43 29.03
C TYR A 193 -0.60 3.29 30.53
N LYS A 194 -1.66 2.57 30.92
CA LYS A 194 -2.00 2.34 32.33
C LYS A 194 -2.53 0.92 32.50
N ASN A 195 -2.13 0.24 33.57
CA ASN A 195 -2.68 -1.07 33.90
C ASN A 195 -3.94 -0.96 34.79
N ASN A 196 -4.62 -2.09 35.02
CA ASN A 196 -5.84 -2.14 35.84
C ASN A 196 -5.61 -1.70 37.30
N SER A 197 -4.36 -1.72 37.73
CA SER A 197 -4.00 -1.33 39.09
C SER A 197 -3.64 0.16 39.22
N GLY A 198 -3.72 0.92 38.12
CA GLY A 198 -3.52 2.36 38.08
C GLY A 198 -2.07 2.83 37.87
N ASP A 199 -1.11 1.93 37.64
CA ASP A 199 0.26 2.35 37.34
C ASP A 199 0.36 2.86 35.91
N GLU A 200 0.90 4.07 35.72
CA GLU A 200 1.11 4.66 34.41
C GLU A 200 2.54 4.42 33.89
N SER A 201 2.67 4.10 32.60
CA SER A 201 3.95 4.05 31.91
C SER A 201 4.60 5.43 31.82
N THR A 202 5.87 5.45 31.41
CA THR A 202 6.47 6.66 30.82
C THR A 202 5.68 7.11 29.59
N GLN A 203 5.86 8.37 29.18
CA GLN A 203 5.29 8.87 27.92
C GLN A 203 6.16 8.48 26.73
N TYR A 204 5.51 8.03 25.67
CA TYR A 204 6.14 7.66 24.39
C TYR A 204 5.90 8.77 23.38
N ASN A 205 6.92 9.57 23.14
CA ASN A 205 6.87 10.64 22.15
C ASN A 205 7.25 10.11 20.76
N ARG A 206 6.53 10.58 19.75
CA ARG A 206 6.80 10.35 18.33
C ARG A 206 6.65 11.64 17.55
N ASN A 207 7.69 12.06 16.87
CA ASN A 207 7.61 13.07 15.82
C ASN A 207 7.75 12.41 14.45
N PHE A 208 6.93 12.80 13.48
CA PHE A 208 7.00 12.25 12.12
C PHE A 208 6.50 13.27 11.10
N THR A 209 6.95 13.13 9.86
CA THR A 209 6.45 13.92 8.73
C THR A 209 5.50 13.04 7.93
N PHE A 210 4.34 13.57 7.60
CA PHE A 210 3.30 12.87 6.86
C PHE A 210 3.02 13.56 5.54
N HIS A 211 2.89 12.76 4.49
CA HIS A 211 2.40 13.21 3.19
C HIS A 211 1.27 12.31 2.72
N LYS A 212 0.09 12.89 2.49
CA LYS A 212 -1.04 12.18 1.89
C LYS A 212 -0.99 12.34 0.37
N GLN A 213 -0.60 11.27 -0.30
CA GLN A 213 -0.58 11.21 -1.75
C GLN A 213 -2.00 11.29 -2.34
N GLN A 214 -2.20 12.28 -3.21
CA GLN A 214 -3.46 12.49 -3.91
C GLN A 214 -3.38 11.90 -5.32
N PRO A 215 -4.41 11.17 -5.77
CA PRO A 215 -4.48 10.76 -7.15
C PRO A 215 -4.63 11.98 -8.05
N ILE A 216 -3.86 12.03 -9.12
CA ILE A 216 -3.97 13.02 -10.18
C ILE A 216 -4.21 12.31 -11.50
N THR A 217 -5.02 12.92 -12.36
CA THR A 217 -5.19 12.45 -13.73
C THR A 217 -4.15 13.14 -14.60
N VAL A 218 -3.40 12.32 -15.34
CA VAL A 218 -2.56 12.78 -16.45
C VAL A 218 -3.22 12.40 -17.77
N THR A 219 -3.07 13.27 -18.77
CA THR A 219 -3.68 13.13 -20.09
C THR A 219 -2.61 13.18 -21.18
N LEU A 220 -2.52 12.11 -21.96
CA LEU A 220 -1.80 12.09 -23.22
C LEU A 220 -2.80 12.30 -24.36
N ASN A 221 -2.77 13.48 -24.95
CA ASN A 221 -3.49 13.78 -26.17
C ASN A 221 -2.59 13.53 -27.36
N GLY A 222 -3.17 13.22 -28.51
CA GLY A 222 -2.42 13.25 -29.75
C GLY A 222 -3.27 13.57 -30.96
N ARG A 223 -2.59 14.01 -32.00
CA ARG A 223 -3.15 14.32 -33.32
C ARG A 223 -2.36 13.59 -34.38
N LEU A 224 -3.06 12.97 -35.30
CA LEU A 224 -2.50 12.37 -36.49
C LEU A 224 -2.65 13.39 -37.63
N TYR A 225 -1.55 13.66 -38.34
CA TYR A 225 -1.54 14.56 -39.50
C TYR A 225 -0.87 13.87 -40.70
N SER A 226 -1.27 14.28 -41.90
CA SER A 226 -0.71 13.82 -43.16
C SER A 226 0.66 14.46 -43.36
N ASP A 227 1.73 13.69 -43.19
CA ASP A 227 3.11 14.13 -43.40
C ASP A 227 3.48 13.86 -44.87
N ASP A 228 3.15 14.82 -45.73
CA ASP A 228 3.21 14.65 -47.17
C ASP A 228 4.65 14.74 -47.68
N ASN A 229 5.49 15.52 -46.99
CA ASN A 229 6.88 15.77 -47.37
C ASN A 229 7.91 15.00 -46.52
N CYS A 230 7.45 14.26 -45.51
CA CYS A 230 8.24 13.36 -44.67
C CYS A 230 9.31 14.06 -43.84
N ASN A 231 9.03 15.27 -43.38
CA ASN A 231 9.91 16.01 -42.48
C ASN A 231 9.58 15.75 -40.99
N GLY A 232 8.51 15.02 -40.67
CA GLY A 232 8.07 14.73 -39.31
C GLY A 232 7.62 15.96 -38.52
N SER A 233 7.35 17.07 -39.21
CA SER A 233 6.92 18.36 -38.66
C SER A 233 5.68 18.83 -39.38
N TRP A 234 4.60 19.06 -38.63
CA TRP A 234 3.39 19.60 -39.22
C TRP A 234 3.62 21.00 -39.79
N ASP A 235 3.48 21.14 -41.12
CA ASP A 235 3.72 22.39 -41.84
C ASP A 235 2.61 22.81 -42.82
N SER A 236 2.84 23.91 -43.54
CA SER A 236 1.86 24.50 -44.45
C SER A 236 1.67 23.64 -45.70
N GLY A 237 0.49 23.04 -45.82
CA GLY A 237 0.14 22.14 -46.93
C GLY A 237 -0.26 20.76 -46.43
N GLU A 238 0.06 20.45 -45.17
CA GLU A 238 -0.26 19.19 -44.53
C GLU A 238 -1.61 19.25 -43.83
N GLY A 239 -2.41 18.20 -44.08
CA GLY A 239 -3.79 18.12 -43.66
C GLY A 239 -4.05 17.05 -42.61
N ASN A 240 -5.33 16.85 -42.34
CA ASN A 240 -5.79 15.80 -41.46
C ASN A 240 -5.58 14.40 -42.09
N VAL A 241 -5.35 13.40 -41.24
CA VAL A 241 -5.40 11.99 -41.62
C VAL A 241 -6.84 11.52 -41.75
N ASN A 242 -7.21 11.04 -42.93
CA ASN A 242 -8.53 10.49 -43.18
C ASN A 242 -8.69 9.09 -42.55
N GLY A 243 -9.80 8.87 -41.83
CA GLY A 243 -10.18 7.58 -41.25
C GLY A 243 -9.67 7.33 -39.83
N SER A 244 -10.41 6.59 -39.01
CA SER A 244 -10.03 6.31 -37.61
C SER A 244 -8.82 5.37 -37.51
N SER A 245 -8.00 5.58 -36.49
CA SER A 245 -6.83 4.75 -36.17
C SER A 245 -6.94 4.19 -34.76
N THR A 246 -6.42 2.99 -34.56
CA THR A 246 -6.22 2.45 -33.22
C THR A 246 -4.87 2.91 -32.68
N VAL A 247 -4.82 3.49 -31.49
CA VAL A 247 -3.58 3.99 -30.87
C VAL A 247 -3.29 3.20 -29.61
N ASN A 248 -2.15 2.50 -29.60
CA ASN A 248 -1.65 1.78 -28.44
C ASN A 248 -0.80 2.70 -27.57
N ILE A 249 -1.09 2.75 -26.28
CA ILE A 249 -0.34 3.54 -25.31
C ILE A 249 0.61 2.61 -24.56
N PHE A 250 1.90 2.80 -24.78
CA PHE A 250 2.95 2.05 -24.11
C PHE A 250 3.50 2.80 -22.91
N LYS A 251 3.78 2.09 -21.84
CA LYS A 251 4.58 2.61 -20.73
C LYS A 251 6.05 2.35 -20.99
N MET A 252 6.87 3.36 -20.75
CA MET A 252 8.29 3.37 -21.04
C MET A 252 9.12 3.46 -19.75
N PRO A 253 10.29 2.79 -19.69
CA PRO A 253 10.94 2.00 -20.74
C PRO A 253 10.54 0.51 -20.78
N GLU A 254 9.53 0.09 -20.02
CA GLU A 254 9.18 -1.33 -19.86
C GLU A 254 8.42 -1.94 -21.06
N PHE A 255 7.97 -1.12 -22.00
CA PHE A 255 7.26 -1.51 -23.24
C PHE A 255 6.02 -2.40 -23.01
N TYR A 256 5.23 -2.11 -21.98
CA TYR A 256 3.91 -2.74 -21.80
C TYR A 256 2.80 -1.82 -22.28
N ILE A 257 1.74 -2.42 -22.85
CA ILE A 257 0.54 -1.68 -23.27
C ILE A 257 -0.30 -1.37 -22.02
N LEU A 258 -0.55 -0.09 -21.80
CA LEU A 258 -1.41 0.44 -20.73
C LEU A 258 -2.86 0.60 -21.16
N GLY A 259 -3.08 0.79 -22.45
CA GLY A 259 -4.39 0.99 -23.01
C GLY A 259 -4.33 1.14 -24.51
N THR A 260 -5.49 1.02 -25.11
CA THR A 260 -5.70 1.23 -26.54
C THR A 260 -6.87 2.20 -26.68
N VAL A 261 -6.67 3.26 -27.45
CA VAL A 261 -7.70 4.28 -27.72
C VAL A 261 -7.98 4.34 -29.22
N GLN A 262 -9.21 4.66 -29.60
CA GLN A 262 -9.52 4.96 -30.99
C GLN A 262 -9.32 6.46 -31.22
N SER A 263 -8.68 6.80 -32.34
CA SER A 263 -8.64 8.17 -32.80
C SER A 263 -9.92 8.48 -33.60
N GLY A 264 -10.39 9.71 -33.46
CA GLY A 264 -11.60 10.21 -34.12
C GLY A 264 -11.37 11.60 -34.67
N ASN A 265 -12.23 12.02 -35.59
CA ASN A 265 -12.18 13.38 -36.12
C ASN A 265 -12.77 14.36 -35.10
N ASP A 266 -11.98 15.30 -34.59
CA ASP A 266 -12.40 16.37 -33.67
C ASP A 266 -12.88 17.64 -34.40
N GLY A 267 -13.07 17.55 -35.72
CA GLY A 267 -13.48 18.63 -36.60
C GLY A 267 -12.29 19.34 -37.28
N THR A 268 -11.06 19.18 -36.77
CA THR A 268 -9.84 19.72 -37.39
C THR A 268 -8.79 18.64 -37.63
N PHE A 269 -8.64 17.73 -36.66
CA PHE A 269 -7.69 16.62 -36.69
C PHE A 269 -8.33 15.30 -36.32
N ASN A 270 -7.66 14.25 -36.75
CA ASN A 270 -7.83 12.91 -36.26
C ASN A 270 -7.05 12.81 -34.95
N SER A 271 -7.76 12.90 -33.83
CA SER A 271 -7.16 13.04 -32.52
C SER A 271 -7.61 11.94 -31.57
N PHE A 272 -6.82 11.76 -30.52
CA PHE A 272 -7.13 10.86 -29.42
C PHE A 272 -6.80 11.53 -28.09
N SER A 273 -7.42 11.02 -27.03
CA SER A 273 -7.11 11.39 -25.65
C SER A 273 -7.05 10.14 -24.79
N TYR A 274 -5.98 10.01 -24.01
CA TYR A 274 -5.78 8.92 -23.06
C TYR A 274 -5.54 9.49 -21.67
N ASN A 275 -6.42 9.12 -20.73
CA ASN A 275 -6.29 9.49 -19.32
C ASN A 275 -5.70 8.34 -18.50
N HIS A 276 -4.81 8.67 -17.59
CA HIS A 276 -4.25 7.74 -16.63
C HIS A 276 -4.17 8.38 -15.25
N THR A 277 -4.36 7.60 -14.19
CA THR A 277 -4.23 8.11 -12.82
C THR A 277 -2.89 7.70 -12.23
N ILE A 278 -2.17 8.66 -11.68
CA ILE A 278 -0.95 8.46 -10.89
C ILE A 278 -1.10 9.13 -9.53
N ASN A 279 -0.27 8.82 -8.55
CA ASN A 279 -0.23 9.60 -7.31
C ASN A 279 0.62 10.86 -7.50
N ASP A 280 0.36 11.91 -6.73
CA ASP A 280 1.27 13.05 -6.71
C ASP A 280 2.66 12.66 -6.17
N GLY A 281 3.68 13.33 -6.72
CA GLY A 281 5.08 12.92 -6.56
C GLY A 281 5.53 11.79 -7.48
N GLU A 282 4.60 11.09 -8.16
CA GLU A 282 4.95 10.11 -9.19
C GLU A 282 5.07 10.76 -10.58
N SER A 283 5.69 10.02 -11.49
CA SER A 283 5.73 10.34 -12.91
C SER A 283 5.54 9.08 -13.74
N ILE A 284 4.99 9.24 -14.94
CA ILE A 284 4.79 8.14 -15.88
C ILE A 284 5.30 8.55 -17.26
N SER A 285 6.08 7.68 -17.89
CA SER A 285 6.55 7.90 -19.26
C SER A 285 5.73 7.06 -20.22
N LEU A 286 5.12 7.73 -21.20
CA LEU A 286 4.18 7.14 -22.15
C LEU A 286 4.64 7.36 -23.59
N GLN A 287 4.31 6.42 -24.45
CA GLN A 287 4.53 6.51 -25.89
C GLN A 287 3.25 6.06 -26.61
N ALA A 288 2.69 6.92 -27.47
CA ALA A 288 1.48 6.62 -28.23
C ALA A 288 1.84 6.11 -29.63
N VAL A 289 1.46 4.89 -29.98
CA VAL A 289 1.81 4.26 -31.25
C VAL A 289 0.53 3.96 -32.02
N PRO A 290 0.19 4.74 -33.08
CA PRO A 290 -0.96 4.46 -33.91
C PRO A 290 -0.69 3.27 -34.84
N VAL A 291 -1.73 2.48 -35.07
CA VAL A 291 -1.86 1.64 -36.26
C VAL A 291 -2.35 2.54 -37.37
N SER A 292 -1.55 2.69 -38.43
CA SER A 292 -1.87 3.58 -39.54
C SER A 292 -3.20 3.22 -40.19
N PRO A 293 -4.05 4.22 -40.50
CA PRO A 293 -5.30 3.99 -41.19
C PRO A 293 -5.05 3.67 -42.67
N GLU A 294 -6.07 3.17 -43.35
CA GLU A 294 -5.99 2.85 -44.77
C GLU A 294 -5.56 4.07 -45.60
N GLY A 295 -4.65 3.85 -46.56
CA GLY A 295 -4.08 4.92 -47.39
C GLY A 295 -2.84 5.59 -46.78
N TYR A 296 -2.46 5.26 -45.54
CA TYR A 296 -1.30 5.83 -44.86
C TYR A 296 -0.34 4.77 -44.36
N LYS A 297 0.91 5.19 -44.15
CA LYS A 297 1.99 4.39 -43.56
C LYS A 297 2.66 5.18 -42.43
N GLY A 298 2.79 4.54 -41.28
CA GLY A 298 3.57 5.06 -40.17
C GLY A 298 5.06 4.86 -40.44
N ASN A 299 5.88 5.87 -40.14
CA ASN A 299 7.33 5.72 -40.20
C ASN A 299 7.84 5.18 -38.86
N PRO A 300 8.48 4.00 -38.82
CA PRO A 300 9.10 3.50 -37.60
C PRO A 300 10.25 4.38 -37.11
N ASN A 301 10.85 5.21 -37.98
CA ASN A 301 11.88 6.19 -37.61
C ASN A 301 11.29 7.45 -36.95
N TYR A 302 10.00 7.75 -37.19
CA TYR A 302 9.25 8.70 -36.37
C TYR A 302 8.72 7.95 -35.14
N SER A 303 9.62 7.41 -34.32
CA SER A 303 9.24 6.82 -33.04
C SER A 303 8.44 7.87 -32.29
N SER A 304 7.18 7.58 -31.96
CA SER A 304 6.36 8.55 -31.25
C SER A 304 7.09 9.00 -29.99
N GLN A 305 7.07 10.30 -29.77
CA GLN A 305 7.82 10.90 -28.67
C GLN A 305 7.46 10.21 -27.36
N THR A 306 8.47 9.78 -26.60
CA THR A 306 8.25 9.38 -25.21
C THR A 306 8.01 10.65 -24.40
N VAL A 307 6.88 10.71 -23.71
CA VAL A 307 6.44 11.86 -22.92
C VAL A 307 6.38 11.44 -21.47
N THR A 308 7.03 12.19 -20.59
CA THR A 308 6.92 12.02 -19.14
C THR A 308 5.86 12.97 -18.60
N LEU A 309 4.82 12.42 -17.99
CA LEU A 309 3.74 13.17 -17.34
C LEU A 309 3.86 13.04 -15.82
N ASN A 310 3.55 14.13 -15.13
CA ASN A 310 3.54 14.23 -13.67
C ASN A 310 2.56 15.33 -13.24
N LYS A 311 2.60 15.76 -11.98
CA LYS A 311 1.74 16.84 -11.46
C LYS A 311 1.89 18.17 -12.19
N ASP A 312 3.12 18.55 -12.53
CA ASP A 312 3.46 19.83 -13.14
C ASP A 312 3.27 19.80 -14.67
N SER A 313 3.40 18.63 -15.28
CA SER A 313 3.18 18.38 -16.71
C SER A 313 2.13 17.29 -16.91
N ASN A 314 0.91 17.54 -16.43
CA ASN A 314 -0.17 16.55 -16.41
C ASN A 314 -0.93 16.42 -17.73
N ASN A 315 -0.68 17.28 -18.72
CA ASN A 315 -1.31 17.23 -20.02
C ASN A 315 -0.25 17.49 -21.10
N TYR A 316 -0.22 16.62 -22.11
CA TYR A 316 0.67 16.78 -23.25
C TYR A 316 -0.02 16.39 -24.55
N LEU A 317 0.33 17.09 -25.62
CA LEU A 317 -0.13 16.83 -26.98
C LEU A 317 1.04 16.30 -27.83
N VAL A 318 0.92 15.07 -28.35
CA VAL A 318 1.85 14.53 -29.35
C VAL A 318 1.28 14.71 -30.76
N ASN A 319 2.11 15.20 -31.68
CA ASN A 319 1.78 15.20 -33.11
C ASN A 319 2.43 13.97 -33.74
N ILE A 320 1.64 13.14 -34.41
CA ILE A 320 2.08 11.87 -34.97
C ILE A 320 1.95 11.91 -36.49
N PRO A 321 3.07 11.98 -37.24
CA PRO A 321 3.04 11.99 -38.70
C PRO A 321 2.52 10.66 -39.24
N GLN A 322 1.68 10.72 -40.28
CA GLN A 322 1.27 9.59 -41.09
C GLN A 322 1.54 9.93 -42.56
N VAL A 323 2.34 9.12 -43.24
CA VAL A 323 2.75 9.40 -44.62
C VAL A 323 1.73 8.78 -45.57
N PRO A 324 1.12 9.53 -46.51
CA PRO A 324 0.25 8.96 -47.53
C PRO A 324 0.98 7.92 -48.39
N ASN A 325 0.31 6.83 -48.75
CA ASN A 325 0.90 5.76 -49.56
C ASN A 325 1.45 6.25 -50.90
N SER A 326 0.87 7.30 -51.48
CA SER A 326 1.37 7.94 -52.71
C SER A 326 2.76 8.58 -52.54
N ASN A 327 3.12 8.97 -51.32
CA ASN A 327 4.34 9.71 -51.02
C ASN A 327 5.40 8.80 -50.38
N VAL A 328 5.02 7.56 -49.99
CA VAL A 328 5.92 6.61 -49.31
C VAL A 328 7.23 6.36 -50.09
N SER A 329 7.19 6.32 -51.42
CA SER A 329 8.40 6.10 -52.24
C SER A 329 9.39 7.27 -52.22
N ALA A 330 8.91 8.48 -51.92
CA ALA A 330 9.76 9.67 -51.77
C ALA A 330 10.40 9.77 -50.37
N CYS A 331 9.92 8.99 -49.42
CA CYS A 331 10.32 9.09 -48.03
C CYS A 331 11.28 7.95 -47.66
N GLN A 332 12.33 8.28 -46.91
CA GLN A 332 13.27 7.27 -46.40
C GLN A 332 12.66 6.59 -45.17
N PHE A 333 12.30 5.31 -45.33
CA PHE A 333 11.82 4.43 -44.26
C PHE A 333 12.88 3.40 -43.88
#